data_AF-A0A1X0N2Y5-F1
#
_entry.id   AF-A0A1X0N2Y5-F1
#
_cell.length_a   1.000
_cell.length_b   1.000
_cell.length_c   1.000
_cell.angle_alpha   90.00
_cell.angle_beta   90.00
_cell.angle_gamma   90.00
#
_symmetry.space_group_name_H-M   'P 1'
#
loop_
_entity.id
_entity.type
_entity.pdbx_description
1 polymer ?
#
loop_
_entity_poly.entity_id
_entity_poly.type
_entity_poly.pdbx_seq_one_letter_code
_entity_poly.pdbx_strand_id
1 'polypeptide(L)'
;MAINSVMQLENSVGLGRVIVCSGLSFPVIIHPIVHGEPVLTAQAFYYLEQLHSVAKVRFENHEDSLAEADLEYLIDNYLFEFSKRHPDSNMTFKVMTGKFWHDDVSDHYLDVDQGLTEVLVVDARNDDCVLGIEAIDAEDRIDLYDWDIGRNYTKECLQPYVESLTKILDKKVSVQIMPSSDRDGYFGKMRVVKTDYELIDYHTALQLADLCIRNIPNTATVVDVGGYGVFIPSYTLPIERITAIQYHNAVMLSHYFSGLHELNAMKSFVGFYNVLEYYFEEAPRLLQHAALTERLQIESVLALLVTDTDIQIFLQSLPPASRKVMDCDLSTSSSVSIAAFNASAGETRKELARWLYEIRCAVIHSKKTRKGAPTATFEPYTPAAQILSHFVPTIRWLAVKCIEKDAALNPITPPGSK
;
A
#
# COMPACT_ATOMS: atom_id res chain seq x y z
N MET A 1 15.70 -23.21 -12.77
CA MET A 1 15.75 -21.79 -13.19
C MET A 1 15.10 -20.97 -12.09
N ALA A 2 15.64 -19.80 -11.76
CA ALA A 2 15.04 -18.96 -10.74
C ALA A 2 13.79 -18.26 -11.29
N ILE A 3 12.79 -18.07 -10.42
CA ILE A 3 11.48 -17.51 -10.77
C ILE A 3 11.24 -16.29 -9.89
N ASN A 4 10.67 -15.24 -10.47
CA ASN A 4 10.21 -14.09 -9.70
C ASN A 4 8.69 -14.05 -9.74
N SER A 5 8.06 -14.00 -8.58
CA SER A 5 6.62 -13.74 -8.46
C SER A 5 6.43 -12.26 -8.12
N VAL A 6 5.61 -11.57 -8.90
CA VAL A 6 5.29 -10.15 -8.74
C VAL A 6 3.83 -10.02 -8.35
N MET A 7 3.58 -9.23 -7.33
CA MET A 7 2.29 -9.05 -6.68
C MET A 7 1.94 -7.57 -6.66
N GLN A 8 0.80 -7.22 -7.26
CA GLN A 8 0.32 -5.84 -7.29
C GLN A 8 -0.03 -5.36 -5.88
N LEU A 9 0.37 -4.13 -5.55
CA LEU A 9 -0.07 -3.47 -4.32
C LEU A 9 -1.05 -2.35 -4.63
N GLU A 10 -2.09 -2.25 -3.81
CA GLU A 10 -3.05 -1.17 -3.84
C GLU A 10 -2.68 -0.07 -2.84
N ASN A 11 -3.18 1.15 -3.07
CA ASN A 11 -2.87 2.34 -2.27
C ASN A 11 -1.36 2.55 -2.08
N SER A 12 -0.59 2.20 -3.11
CA SER A 12 0.88 2.13 -3.13
C SER A 12 1.53 3.24 -3.97
N VAL A 13 0.74 4.22 -4.39
CA VAL A 13 1.20 5.36 -5.21
C VAL A 13 2.15 6.23 -4.40
N GLY A 14 3.27 6.60 -5.03
CA GLY A 14 4.19 7.59 -4.48
C GLY A 14 5.11 7.06 -3.38
N LEU A 15 5.44 5.76 -3.42
CA LEU A 15 6.38 5.16 -2.48
C LEU A 15 7.76 5.84 -2.51
N GLY A 16 8.27 6.13 -3.72
CA GLY A 16 9.52 6.87 -3.95
C GLY A 16 10.79 6.20 -3.40
N ARG A 17 10.71 4.92 -3.02
CA ARG A 17 11.81 4.17 -2.37
C ARG A 17 11.65 2.67 -2.59
N VAL A 18 12.71 1.92 -2.29
CA VAL A 18 12.66 0.45 -2.23
C VAL A 18 12.58 0.00 -0.78
N ILE A 19 11.63 -0.88 -0.47
CA ILE A 19 11.53 -1.53 0.82
C ILE A 19 12.07 -2.96 0.69
N VAL A 20 13.06 -3.31 1.48
CA VAL A 20 13.58 -4.68 1.58
C VAL A 20 13.05 -5.30 2.87
N CYS A 21 12.22 -6.33 2.71
CA CYS A 21 11.58 -7.06 3.77
C CYS A 21 12.28 -8.41 4.00
N SER A 22 12.59 -8.73 5.25
CA SER A 22 13.31 -9.96 5.63
C SER A 22 12.87 -10.53 6.98
N GLY A 23 13.28 -11.78 7.26
CA GLY A 23 13.10 -12.43 8.55
C GLY A 23 11.99 -13.48 8.61
N LEU A 24 11.16 -13.59 7.57
CA LEU A 24 10.20 -14.71 7.39
C LEU A 24 10.76 -15.76 6.40
N SER A 25 9.89 -16.60 5.82
CA SER A 25 10.31 -17.74 4.97
C SER A 25 11.06 -17.28 3.71
N PHE A 26 10.56 -16.24 3.05
CA PHE A 26 11.21 -15.63 1.90
C PHE A 26 11.31 -14.11 2.08
N PRO A 27 12.42 -13.50 1.62
CA PRO A 27 12.53 -12.06 1.62
C PRO A 27 11.76 -11.46 0.44
N VAL A 28 11.18 -10.28 0.63
CA VAL A 28 10.34 -9.58 -0.34
C VAL A 28 10.97 -8.21 -0.62
N ILE A 29 10.93 -7.74 -1.86
CA ILE A 29 11.16 -6.33 -2.16
C ILE A 29 9.86 -5.65 -2.55
N ILE A 30 9.65 -4.42 -2.09
CA ILE A 30 8.55 -3.57 -2.55
C ILE A 30 9.18 -2.35 -3.21
N HIS A 31 8.81 -2.07 -4.45
CA HIS A 31 9.39 -0.96 -5.21
C HIS A 31 8.37 -0.34 -6.18
N PRO A 32 8.55 0.94 -6.55
CA PRO A 32 7.75 1.58 -7.58
C PRO A 32 7.95 0.90 -8.93
N ILE A 33 6.94 0.92 -9.78
CA ILE A 33 6.96 0.38 -11.14
C ILE A 33 5.85 1.04 -11.99
N VAL A 34 5.96 0.97 -13.31
CA VAL A 34 4.84 1.27 -14.21
C VAL A 34 3.93 0.04 -14.30
N HIS A 35 2.67 0.17 -13.86
CA HIS A 35 1.69 -0.92 -13.91
C HIS A 35 1.24 -1.21 -15.34
N GLY A 36 1.03 -2.49 -15.65
CA GLY A 36 0.41 -2.95 -16.90
C GLY A 36 1.24 -2.75 -18.15
N GLU A 37 2.52 -2.42 -18.00
CA GLU A 37 3.50 -2.47 -19.09
C GLU A 37 3.10 -1.68 -20.34
N PRO A 38 3.44 -0.38 -20.41
CA PRO A 38 2.88 0.49 -21.43
C PRO A 38 3.58 0.29 -22.79
N VAL A 39 2.78 -0.04 -23.81
CA VAL A 39 3.24 -0.20 -25.19
C VAL A 39 2.64 0.92 -26.05
N LEU A 40 1.32 0.97 -26.19
CA LEU A 40 0.63 2.07 -26.89
C LEU A 40 0.41 3.28 -25.98
N THR A 41 0.32 3.05 -24.67
CA THR A 41 0.11 4.12 -23.67
C THR A 41 1.40 4.67 -23.07
N ALA A 42 2.55 4.31 -23.65
CA ALA A 42 3.87 4.74 -23.19
C ALA A 42 3.99 6.27 -23.19
N GLN A 43 4.53 6.79 -22.09
CA GLN A 43 4.81 8.21 -21.90
C GLN A 43 6.32 8.41 -21.93
N ALA A 44 6.77 9.59 -22.39
CA ALA A 44 8.20 9.89 -22.38
C ALA A 44 8.79 9.98 -20.97
N PHE A 45 7.95 10.38 -20.01
CA PHE A 45 8.33 10.63 -18.64
C PHE A 45 7.25 10.18 -17.66
N TYR A 46 7.69 9.79 -16.48
CA TYR A 46 6.85 9.39 -15.37
C TYR A 46 7.27 10.16 -14.12
N TYR A 47 6.30 10.64 -13.35
CA TYR A 47 6.56 11.17 -12.01
C TYR A 47 6.67 10.01 -11.04
N LEU A 48 7.81 9.90 -10.34
CA LEU A 48 8.04 8.81 -9.40
C LEU A 48 6.98 8.78 -8.29
N GLU A 49 6.53 9.95 -7.87
CA GLU A 49 5.49 10.16 -6.86
C GLU A 49 4.09 9.75 -7.32
N GLN A 50 3.92 9.50 -8.63
CA GLN A 50 2.67 9.02 -9.21
C GLN A 50 2.74 7.53 -9.61
N LEU A 51 3.91 6.91 -9.50
CA LEU A 51 4.04 5.47 -9.75
C LEU A 51 3.44 4.67 -8.60
N HIS A 52 2.71 3.62 -8.97
CA HIS A 52 2.31 2.57 -8.06
C HIS A 52 3.50 1.67 -7.72
N SER A 53 3.32 0.79 -6.74
CA SER A 53 4.35 -0.17 -6.33
C SER A 53 3.88 -1.62 -6.48
N VAL A 54 4.84 -2.54 -6.49
CA VAL A 54 4.64 -3.98 -6.46
C VAL A 54 5.49 -4.61 -5.37
N ALA A 55 5.05 -5.76 -4.86
CA ALA A 55 5.87 -6.66 -4.08
C ALA A 55 6.43 -7.75 -5.00
N LYS A 56 7.72 -8.07 -4.86
CA LYS A 56 8.40 -9.09 -5.67
C LYS A 56 9.16 -10.04 -4.78
N VAL A 57 8.98 -11.34 -5.02
CA VAL A 57 9.67 -12.44 -4.35
C VAL A 57 10.43 -13.24 -5.38
N ARG A 58 11.65 -13.65 -5.03
CA ARG A 58 12.50 -14.48 -5.88
C ARG A 58 12.63 -15.86 -5.26
N PHE A 59 12.41 -16.88 -6.08
CA PHE A 59 12.64 -18.28 -5.77
C PHE A 59 13.82 -18.79 -6.61
N GLU A 60 14.78 -19.47 -5.99
CA GLU A 60 15.92 -20.01 -6.74
C GLU A 60 15.54 -21.26 -7.55
N ASN A 61 14.56 -22.04 -7.06
CA ASN A 61 14.00 -23.20 -7.77
C ASN A 61 12.48 -23.08 -7.90
N HIS A 62 11.92 -23.65 -8.97
CA HIS A 62 10.47 -23.68 -9.20
C HIS A 62 9.73 -24.46 -8.12
N GLU A 63 10.34 -25.52 -7.57
CA GLU A 63 9.73 -26.34 -6.51
C GLU A 63 9.53 -25.57 -5.19
N ASP A 64 10.27 -24.47 -5.01
CA ASP A 64 10.19 -23.61 -3.82
C ASP A 64 9.10 -22.54 -3.94
N SER A 65 8.45 -22.41 -5.11
CA SER A 65 7.45 -21.37 -5.35
C SER A 65 6.23 -21.55 -4.45
N LEU A 66 5.77 -20.46 -3.86
CA LEU A 66 4.55 -20.43 -3.07
C LEU A 66 3.32 -20.35 -3.96
N ALA A 67 2.21 -20.97 -3.52
CA ALA A 67 0.90 -20.67 -4.08
C ALA A 67 0.55 -19.20 -3.81
N GLU A 68 -0.32 -18.62 -4.65
CA GLU A 68 -0.69 -17.20 -4.56
C GLU A 68 -1.17 -16.82 -3.15
N ALA A 69 -2.08 -17.59 -2.55
CA ALA A 69 -2.58 -17.32 -1.19
C ALA A 69 -1.49 -17.32 -0.10
N ASP A 70 -0.46 -18.17 -0.24
CA ASP A 70 0.66 -18.21 0.71
C ASP A 70 1.60 -17.02 0.49
N LEU A 71 1.75 -16.59 -0.76
CA LEU A 71 2.51 -15.39 -1.14
C LEU A 71 1.82 -14.12 -0.63
N GLU A 72 0.50 -14.02 -0.77
CA GLU A 72 -0.31 -12.94 -0.17
C GLU A 72 -0.09 -12.88 1.34
N TYR A 73 -0.22 -14.02 2.02
CA TYR A 73 -0.07 -14.09 3.46
C TYR A 73 1.34 -13.69 3.91
N LEU A 74 2.39 -14.11 3.19
CA LEU A 74 3.77 -13.66 3.44
C LEU A 74 3.90 -12.14 3.32
N ILE A 75 3.36 -11.55 2.24
CA ILE A 75 3.43 -10.12 1.98
C ILE A 75 2.63 -9.33 3.02
N ASP A 76 1.44 -9.78 3.40
CA ASP A 76 0.59 -9.18 4.44
C ASP A 76 1.33 -9.06 5.78
N ASN A 77 2.11 -10.07 6.16
CA ASN A 77 2.92 -10.00 7.38
C ASN A 77 3.98 -8.89 7.31
N TYR A 78 4.65 -8.72 6.16
CA TYR A 78 5.60 -7.63 5.98
C TYR A 78 4.93 -6.26 5.89
N LEU A 79 3.80 -6.16 5.20
CA LEU A 79 3.00 -4.94 5.12
C LEU A 79 2.45 -4.53 6.49
N PHE A 80 2.17 -5.48 7.38
CA PHE A 80 1.77 -5.20 8.75
C PHE A 80 2.93 -4.57 9.53
N GLU A 81 4.16 -5.11 9.41
CA GLU A 81 5.33 -4.48 10.03
C GLU A 81 5.64 -3.09 9.45
N PHE A 82 5.40 -2.91 8.14
CA PHE A 82 5.50 -1.59 7.48
C PHE A 82 4.48 -0.59 8.01
N SER A 83 3.22 -1.00 8.12
CA SER A 83 2.11 -0.12 8.51
C SER A 83 2.24 0.40 9.95
N LYS A 84 2.99 -0.30 10.81
CA LYS A 84 3.35 0.18 12.15
C LYS A 84 4.35 1.32 12.13
N ARG A 85 5.29 1.33 11.18
CA ARG A 85 6.30 2.39 11.01
C ARG A 85 5.76 3.58 10.22
N HIS A 86 4.82 3.32 9.30
CA HIS A 86 4.20 4.32 8.44
C HIS A 86 2.68 4.33 8.65
N PRO A 87 2.19 4.93 9.76
CA PRO A 87 0.77 4.95 10.08
C PRO A 87 -0.08 5.70 9.04
N ASP A 88 0.51 6.59 8.25
CA ASP A 88 -0.22 7.30 7.19
C ASP A 88 -0.32 6.51 5.88
N SER A 89 0.40 5.39 5.76
CA SER A 89 0.30 4.52 4.59
C SER A 89 -0.89 3.57 4.73
N ASN A 90 -1.65 3.44 3.63
CA ASN A 90 -2.77 2.52 3.49
C ASN A 90 -2.47 1.37 2.53
N MET A 91 -1.19 1.11 2.26
CA MET A 91 -0.75 0.11 1.29
C MET A 91 -1.18 -1.30 1.70
N THR A 92 -1.74 -2.05 0.74
CA THR A 92 -2.30 -3.39 0.97
C THR A 92 -2.23 -4.24 -0.30
N PHE A 93 -2.37 -5.56 -0.16
CA PHE A 93 -2.52 -6.50 -1.27
C PHE A 93 -3.99 -6.68 -1.72
N LYS A 94 -4.99 -6.02 -1.12
CA LYS A 94 -6.43 -6.20 -1.44
C LYS A 94 -6.87 -5.66 -2.81
N VAL A 95 -6.24 -6.14 -3.89
CA VAL A 95 -6.46 -5.73 -5.26
C VAL A 95 -7.79 -6.28 -5.80
N MET A 96 -8.67 -5.38 -6.24
CA MET A 96 -9.96 -5.75 -6.85
C MET A 96 -9.85 -6.08 -8.35
N THR A 97 -8.82 -5.59 -9.02
CA THR A 97 -8.58 -5.78 -10.46
C THR A 97 -7.09 -5.81 -10.71
N GLY A 98 -6.58 -6.96 -11.16
CA GLY A 98 -5.19 -7.11 -11.57
C GLY A 98 -4.92 -6.25 -12.80
N LYS A 99 -3.81 -5.51 -12.76
CA LYS A 99 -3.28 -4.71 -13.87
C LYS A 99 -1.99 -5.31 -14.42
N PHE A 100 -1.55 -6.43 -13.87
CA PHE A 100 -0.36 -7.17 -14.29
C PHE A 100 -0.76 -8.47 -14.95
N TRP A 101 0.23 -9.08 -15.59
CA TRP A 101 0.16 -10.22 -16.48
C TRP A 101 -0.77 -11.33 -15.98
N HIS A 102 -1.56 -11.86 -16.91
CA HIS A 102 -2.07 -13.21 -16.80
C HIS A 102 -1.18 -14.08 -17.69
N ASP A 103 -0.21 -14.78 -17.10
CA ASP A 103 0.66 -15.70 -17.85
C ASP A 103 -0.16 -16.93 -18.28
N ASP A 104 -0.81 -16.85 -19.44
CA ASP A 104 -1.17 -18.05 -20.18
C ASP A 104 0.02 -18.44 -21.07
N VAL A 105 0.85 -19.34 -20.57
CA VAL A 105 2.00 -19.90 -21.29
C VAL A 105 1.63 -20.60 -22.61
N SER A 106 0.35 -20.84 -22.87
CA SER A 106 -0.14 -21.38 -24.15
C SER A 106 -0.62 -20.33 -25.13
N ASP A 107 -0.74 -19.06 -24.71
CA ASP A 107 -1.13 -17.97 -25.57
C ASP A 107 0.08 -17.44 -26.35
N HIS A 108 -0.18 -17.01 -27.58
CA HIS A 108 0.80 -16.34 -28.44
C HIS A 108 0.86 -14.83 -28.15
N TYR A 109 -0.09 -14.33 -27.36
CA TYR A 109 -0.23 -12.92 -27.06
C TYR A 109 -0.06 -12.65 -25.56
N LEU A 110 0.57 -11.52 -25.24
CA LEU A 110 0.73 -11.02 -23.88
C LEU A 110 -0.09 -9.75 -23.68
N ASP A 111 -0.83 -9.71 -22.57
CA ASP A 111 -1.55 -8.52 -22.11
C ASP A 111 -0.59 -7.37 -21.74
N VAL A 112 -0.79 -6.23 -22.39
CA VAL A 112 -0.10 -4.95 -22.14
C VAL A 112 -1.12 -3.80 -22.02
N ASP A 113 -0.63 -2.60 -21.72
CA ASP A 113 -1.47 -1.42 -21.49
C ASP A 113 -2.62 -1.67 -20.49
N GLN A 114 -2.30 -2.33 -19.37
CA GLN A 114 -3.26 -2.72 -18.31
C GLN A 114 -4.27 -3.80 -18.74
N GLY A 115 -3.89 -4.70 -19.65
CA GLY A 115 -4.75 -5.79 -20.14
C GLY A 115 -5.83 -5.31 -21.11
N LEU A 116 -5.58 -4.18 -21.79
CA LEU A 116 -6.48 -3.62 -22.80
C LEU A 116 -5.94 -3.76 -24.22
N THR A 117 -4.70 -4.22 -24.35
CA THR A 117 -3.97 -4.42 -25.59
C THR A 117 -3.20 -5.72 -25.47
N GLU A 118 -3.02 -6.44 -26.57
CA GLU A 118 -2.22 -7.66 -26.64
C GLU A 118 -1.05 -7.46 -27.60
N VAL A 119 0.14 -7.96 -27.24
CA VAL A 119 1.32 -7.99 -28.12
C VAL A 119 1.74 -9.41 -28.42
N LEU A 120 2.16 -9.67 -29.66
CA LEU A 120 2.64 -10.97 -30.08
C LEU A 120 3.96 -11.29 -29.35
N VAL A 121 3.98 -12.43 -28.67
CA VAL A 121 5.13 -12.97 -27.97
C VAL A 121 5.51 -14.31 -28.57
N VAL A 122 6.70 -14.39 -29.17
CA VAL A 122 7.23 -15.62 -29.76
C VAL A 122 8.73 -15.68 -29.55
N ASP A 123 9.19 -16.58 -28.71
CA ASP A 123 10.62 -16.74 -28.40
C ASP A 123 11.30 -17.71 -29.38
N ALA A 124 11.59 -17.24 -30.59
CA ALA A 124 12.24 -18.06 -31.63
C ALA A 124 13.61 -18.62 -31.25
N ARG A 125 14.24 -18.14 -30.17
CA ARG A 125 15.57 -18.60 -29.72
C ARG A 125 15.50 -19.64 -28.61
N ASN A 126 14.45 -19.62 -27.79
CA ASN A 126 14.30 -20.52 -26.65
C ASN A 126 13.15 -21.52 -26.80
N ASP A 127 12.23 -21.32 -27.76
CA ASP A 127 11.14 -22.25 -28.06
C ASP A 127 11.44 -23.07 -29.34
N ASP A 128 11.77 -24.35 -29.13
CA ASP A 128 12.06 -25.32 -30.20
C ASP A 128 10.85 -25.59 -31.12
N CYS A 129 9.64 -25.18 -30.72
CA CYS A 129 8.44 -25.31 -31.55
C CYS A 129 8.34 -24.23 -32.63
N VAL A 130 9.12 -23.15 -32.52
CA VAL A 130 9.11 -22.04 -33.48
C VAL A 130 10.00 -22.38 -34.67
N LEU A 131 9.38 -22.63 -35.84
CA LEU A 131 10.10 -22.97 -37.07
C LEU A 131 10.74 -21.77 -37.77
N GLY A 132 10.16 -20.58 -37.63
CA GLY A 132 10.66 -19.35 -38.25
C GLY A 132 9.68 -18.19 -38.13
N ILE A 133 10.22 -16.97 -38.15
CA ILE A 133 9.46 -15.72 -38.12
C ILE A 133 10.05 -14.80 -39.19
N GLU A 134 9.19 -14.27 -40.06
CA GLU A 134 9.57 -13.40 -41.16
C GLU A 134 8.65 -12.17 -41.21
N ALA A 135 9.21 -11.00 -41.50
CA ALA A 135 8.41 -9.81 -41.75
C ALA A 135 7.63 -9.96 -43.06
N ILE A 136 6.35 -9.56 -43.05
CA ILE A 136 5.52 -9.54 -44.27
C ILE A 136 5.92 -8.34 -45.14
N ASP A 137 6.14 -7.18 -44.51
CA ASP A 137 6.50 -5.96 -45.19
C ASP A 137 8.03 -5.87 -45.35
N ALA A 138 8.49 -5.75 -46.60
CA ALA A 138 9.91 -5.76 -46.93
C ALA A 138 10.71 -4.56 -46.36
N GLU A 139 10.00 -3.51 -45.94
CA GLU A 139 10.60 -2.33 -45.31
C GLU A 139 10.78 -2.46 -43.80
N ASP A 140 10.14 -3.47 -43.17
CA ASP A 140 10.29 -3.72 -41.74
C ASP A 140 11.68 -4.26 -41.45
N ARG A 141 12.46 -3.49 -40.70
CA ARG A 141 13.83 -3.82 -40.29
C ARG A 141 13.93 -4.13 -38.80
N ILE A 142 12.84 -4.64 -38.26
CA ILE A 142 12.68 -4.94 -36.82
C ILE A 142 13.35 -6.27 -36.48
N ASP A 143 13.96 -6.35 -35.31
CA ASP A 143 14.46 -7.62 -34.78
C ASP A 143 13.27 -8.52 -34.37
N LEU A 144 13.06 -9.62 -35.09
CA LEU A 144 12.01 -10.59 -34.80
C LEU A 144 12.50 -11.76 -33.94
N TYR A 145 13.76 -11.73 -33.50
CA TYR A 145 14.35 -12.77 -32.66
C TYR A 145 14.38 -12.40 -31.17
N ASP A 146 13.84 -11.23 -30.80
CA ASP A 146 13.44 -10.94 -29.42
C ASP A 146 12.03 -11.50 -29.19
N TRP A 147 11.77 -11.98 -27.97
CA TRP A 147 10.54 -12.67 -27.64
C TRP A 147 9.32 -11.74 -27.66
N ASP A 148 9.48 -10.45 -27.31
CA ASP A 148 8.41 -9.43 -27.38
C ASP A 148 8.52 -8.62 -28.68
N ILE A 149 7.89 -9.14 -29.74
CA ILE A 149 7.94 -8.56 -31.08
C ILE A 149 7.24 -7.19 -31.11
N GLY A 150 6.11 -7.05 -30.39
CA GLY A 150 5.32 -5.82 -30.35
C GLY A 150 6.10 -4.62 -29.83
N ARG A 151 6.93 -4.81 -28.80
CA ARG A 151 7.86 -3.76 -28.31
C ARG A 151 8.84 -3.31 -29.35
N ASN A 152 9.38 -4.22 -30.16
CA ASN A 152 10.42 -3.86 -31.10
C ASN A 152 9.90 -2.90 -32.16
N TYR A 153 8.65 -3.08 -32.60
CA TYR A 153 7.97 -2.12 -33.49
C TYR A 153 7.72 -0.77 -32.82
N THR A 154 7.24 -0.77 -31.56
CA THR A 154 6.90 0.49 -30.87
C THR A 154 8.13 1.29 -30.44
N LYS A 155 9.25 0.64 -30.18
CA LYS A 155 10.52 1.27 -29.79
C LYS A 155 11.03 2.29 -30.81
N GLU A 156 10.90 2.00 -32.10
CA GLU A 156 11.32 2.94 -33.17
C GLU A 156 10.51 4.24 -33.16
N CYS A 157 9.25 4.17 -32.74
CA CYS A 157 8.38 5.34 -32.60
C CYS A 157 8.62 6.10 -31.28
N LEU A 158 8.85 5.38 -30.18
CA LEU A 158 8.98 5.95 -28.85
C LEU A 158 10.32 6.66 -28.63
N GLN A 159 11.41 6.13 -29.16
CA GLN A 159 12.75 6.69 -28.92
C GLN A 159 12.86 8.17 -29.37
N PRO A 160 12.47 8.56 -30.61
CA PRO A 160 12.53 9.95 -31.04
C PRO A 160 11.59 10.87 -30.24
N TYR A 161 10.46 10.33 -29.78
CA TYR A 161 9.49 11.04 -28.95
C TYR A 161 10.07 11.38 -27.57
N VAL A 162 10.64 10.39 -26.88
CA VAL A 162 11.32 10.56 -25.58
C VAL A 162 12.41 11.63 -25.70
N GLU A 163 13.33 11.47 -26.65
CA GLU A 163 14.46 12.40 -26.86
C GLU A 163 14.01 13.83 -27.14
N SER A 164 12.93 14.00 -27.91
CA SER A 164 12.39 15.30 -28.25
C SER A 164 11.84 16.02 -27.03
N LEU A 165 11.13 15.31 -26.14
CA LEU A 165 10.60 15.87 -24.90
C LEU A 165 11.71 16.13 -23.86
N THR A 166 12.72 15.27 -23.76
CA THR A 166 13.89 15.51 -22.90
C THR A 166 14.54 16.85 -23.20
N LYS A 167 14.73 17.17 -24.48
CA LYS A 167 15.31 18.45 -24.91
C LYS A 167 14.49 19.67 -24.47
N ILE A 168 13.19 19.54 -24.22
CA ILE A 168 12.34 20.66 -23.78
C ILE A 168 12.62 21.03 -22.32
N LEU A 169 12.97 20.08 -21.47
CA LEU A 169 13.23 20.31 -20.03
C LEU A 169 14.40 21.27 -19.80
N ASP A 170 15.35 21.33 -20.73
CA ASP A 170 16.50 22.24 -20.68
C ASP A 170 16.26 23.60 -21.37
N LYS A 171 15.15 23.75 -22.11
CA LYS A 171 14.86 24.99 -22.83
C LYS A 171 14.58 26.13 -21.85
N LYS A 172 15.20 27.27 -22.12
CA LYS A 172 14.99 28.52 -21.38
C LYS A 172 14.65 29.64 -22.35
N VAL A 173 13.78 30.55 -21.91
CA VAL A 173 13.43 31.77 -22.64
C VAL A 173 13.84 32.99 -21.83
N SER A 174 14.19 34.07 -22.52
CA SER A 174 14.44 35.36 -21.88
C SER A 174 13.10 36.00 -21.57
N VAL A 175 12.89 36.36 -20.31
CA VAL A 175 11.64 36.89 -19.79
C VAL A 175 11.90 38.24 -19.14
N GLN A 176 11.05 39.22 -19.47
CA GLN A 176 11.01 40.55 -18.88
C GLN A 176 9.57 40.82 -18.45
N ILE A 177 9.32 40.78 -17.15
CA ILE A 177 8.03 40.96 -16.50
C ILE A 177 8.14 42.17 -15.60
N MET A 178 7.28 43.16 -15.81
CA MET A 178 7.14 44.29 -14.89
C MET A 178 6.27 43.88 -13.70
N PRO A 179 6.60 44.34 -12.47
CA PRO A 179 5.78 44.07 -11.29
C PRO A 179 4.39 44.72 -11.43
N SER A 180 3.39 44.10 -10.80
CA SER A 180 2.04 44.63 -10.69
C SER A 180 1.45 44.26 -9.32
N SER A 181 0.19 44.62 -9.04
CA SER A 181 -0.48 44.20 -7.80
C SER A 181 -0.54 42.69 -7.62
N ASP A 182 -0.54 41.93 -8.72
CA ASP A 182 -0.85 40.50 -8.71
C ASP A 182 0.39 39.61 -8.97
N ARG A 183 1.55 40.20 -9.28
CA ARG A 183 2.79 39.44 -9.55
C ARG A 183 4.05 40.26 -9.37
N ASP A 184 5.10 39.57 -8.97
CA ASP A 184 6.45 40.10 -8.94
C ASP A 184 7.01 40.35 -10.35
N GLY A 185 7.90 41.33 -10.44
CA GLY A 185 8.68 41.58 -11.65
C GLY A 185 9.82 40.58 -11.79
N TYR A 186 10.23 40.30 -13.03
CA TYR A 186 11.35 39.41 -13.31
C TYR A 186 12.09 39.82 -14.58
N PHE A 187 13.41 39.84 -14.53
CA PHE A 187 14.28 40.04 -15.70
C PHE A 187 15.35 38.95 -15.72
N GLY A 188 15.30 38.03 -16.68
CA GLY A 188 16.27 36.94 -16.74
C GLY A 188 15.85 35.79 -17.64
N LYS A 189 16.45 34.62 -17.43
CA LYS A 189 16.12 33.39 -18.16
C LYS A 189 15.28 32.46 -17.30
N MET A 190 14.09 32.12 -17.76
CA MET A 190 13.21 31.14 -17.12
C MET A 190 13.18 29.85 -17.94
N ARG A 191 13.08 28.69 -17.27
CA ARG A 191 12.80 27.42 -17.94
C ARG A 191 11.42 27.49 -18.60
N VAL A 192 11.30 26.92 -19.79
CA VAL A 192 10.00 26.81 -20.50
C VAL A 192 9.10 25.81 -19.78
N VAL A 193 9.68 24.72 -19.28
CA VAL A 193 8.99 23.72 -18.46
C VAL A 193 9.75 23.57 -17.15
N LYS A 194 9.03 23.62 -16.03
CA LYS A 194 9.56 23.37 -14.69
C LYS A 194 8.71 22.26 -14.06
N THR A 195 9.36 21.27 -13.49
CA THR A 195 8.70 20.20 -12.73
C THR A 195 8.72 20.53 -11.24
N ASP A 196 7.64 20.20 -10.56
CA ASP A 196 7.53 20.34 -9.10
C ASP A 196 7.94 19.05 -8.36
N TYR A 197 7.97 17.94 -9.08
CA TYR A 197 8.23 16.59 -8.60
C TYR A 197 9.36 15.92 -9.37
N GLU A 198 9.82 14.79 -8.85
CA GLU A 198 10.90 14.01 -9.43
C GLU A 198 10.43 13.26 -10.67
N LEU A 199 11.12 13.50 -11.79
CA LEU A 199 10.75 13.00 -13.11
C LEU A 199 11.79 12.00 -13.60
N ILE A 200 11.34 10.79 -13.96
CA ILE A 200 12.17 9.76 -14.59
C ILE A 200 11.72 9.56 -16.04
N ASP A 201 12.66 9.26 -16.93
CA ASP A 201 12.33 8.95 -18.32
C ASP A 201 11.74 7.55 -18.47
N TYR A 202 11.15 7.29 -19.65
CA TYR A 202 10.59 5.99 -20.01
C TYR A 202 11.53 4.81 -19.74
N HIS A 203 12.81 4.94 -20.11
CA HIS A 203 13.78 3.84 -19.98
C HIS A 203 14.08 3.53 -18.51
N THR A 204 14.27 4.55 -17.69
CA THR A 204 14.48 4.42 -16.26
C THR A 204 13.24 3.83 -15.59
N ALA A 205 12.04 4.26 -16.01
CA ALA A 205 10.79 3.75 -15.49
C ALA A 205 10.58 2.26 -15.80
N LEU A 206 10.96 1.78 -16.99
CA LEU A 206 10.90 0.36 -17.33
C LEU A 206 11.91 -0.49 -16.55
N GLN A 207 13.11 0.04 -16.31
CA GLN A 207 14.15 -0.67 -15.54
C GLN A 207 13.79 -0.87 -14.05
N LEU A 208 12.76 -0.19 -13.55
CA LEU A 208 12.22 -0.48 -12.23
C LEU A 208 11.73 -1.93 -12.11
N ALA A 209 11.25 -2.55 -13.20
CA ALA A 209 10.80 -3.94 -13.22
C ALA A 209 11.96 -4.94 -12.95
N ASP A 210 13.19 -4.55 -13.29
CA ASP A 210 14.39 -5.38 -13.17
C ASP A 210 14.96 -5.40 -11.75
N LEU A 211 14.45 -4.55 -10.85
CA LEU A 211 14.86 -4.55 -9.45
C LEU A 211 14.69 -5.95 -8.86
N CYS A 212 15.76 -6.42 -8.23
CA CYS A 212 15.84 -7.79 -7.71
C CYS A 212 16.63 -7.79 -6.42
N ILE A 213 16.09 -8.48 -5.40
CA ILE A 213 16.67 -8.51 -4.06
C ILE A 213 18.12 -9.01 -4.04
N ARG A 214 18.45 -9.97 -4.92
CA ARG A 214 19.80 -10.51 -5.09
C ARG A 214 20.85 -9.43 -5.36
N ASN A 215 20.46 -8.36 -6.05
CA ASN A 215 21.36 -7.29 -6.47
C ASN A 215 21.45 -6.17 -5.41
N ILE A 216 20.77 -6.32 -4.26
CA ILE A 216 20.75 -5.33 -3.18
C ILE A 216 21.55 -5.88 -1.99
N PRO A 217 22.82 -5.46 -1.80
CA PRO A 217 23.60 -5.84 -0.64
C PRO A 217 22.91 -5.47 0.68
N ASN A 218 23.11 -6.25 1.74
CA ASN A 218 22.49 -6.00 3.05
C ASN A 218 22.86 -4.63 3.66
N THR A 219 24.02 -4.08 3.31
CA THR A 219 24.51 -2.78 3.79
C THR A 219 24.12 -1.62 2.89
N ALA A 220 23.50 -1.88 1.72
CA ALA A 220 23.12 -0.83 0.78
C ALA A 220 22.00 0.04 1.37
N THR A 221 22.17 1.35 1.23
CA THR A 221 21.22 2.41 1.62
C THR A 221 20.49 3.03 0.43
N VAL A 222 21.00 2.79 -0.78
CA VAL A 222 20.40 3.19 -2.06
C VAL A 222 20.55 2.05 -3.07
N VAL A 223 19.69 2.01 -4.08
CA VAL A 223 19.80 1.13 -5.24
C VAL A 223 19.82 1.96 -6.51
N ASP A 224 20.70 1.60 -7.43
CA ASP A 224 20.77 2.23 -8.74
C ASP A 224 19.66 1.65 -9.65
N VAL A 225 18.95 2.54 -10.31
CA VAL A 225 17.93 2.27 -11.33
C VAL A 225 18.37 3.07 -12.56
N GLY A 226 18.48 2.47 -13.74
CA GLY A 226 19.17 3.15 -14.85
C GLY A 226 20.67 2.84 -14.84
N GLY A 227 21.26 2.75 -16.03
CA GLY A 227 22.73 2.71 -16.16
C GLY A 227 23.30 1.76 -17.22
N TYR A 228 22.49 0.98 -17.92
CA TYR A 228 22.97 0.15 -19.03
C TYR A 228 22.84 0.88 -20.37
N GLY A 229 23.81 1.73 -20.68
CA GLY A 229 23.90 2.40 -21.99
C GLY A 229 24.58 3.77 -21.91
N VAL A 230 25.14 4.24 -23.03
CA VAL A 230 25.67 5.60 -23.14
C VAL A 230 24.47 6.56 -23.09
N PHE A 231 24.52 7.57 -22.21
CA PHE A 231 23.52 8.65 -22.05
C PHE A 231 22.25 8.36 -21.23
N ILE A 232 22.11 7.19 -20.58
CA ILE A 232 21.02 6.98 -19.61
C ILE A 232 21.46 7.54 -18.25
N PRO A 233 20.78 8.56 -17.68
CA PRO A 233 21.13 9.08 -16.37
C PRO A 233 20.96 7.99 -15.31
N SER A 234 21.98 7.79 -14.49
CA SER A 234 21.88 6.90 -13.32
C SER A 234 20.92 7.54 -12.32
N TYR A 235 19.83 6.85 -12.02
CA TYR A 235 18.87 7.24 -11.02
C TYR A 235 19.07 6.37 -9.78
N THR A 236 18.79 6.90 -8.59
CA THR A 236 19.00 6.15 -7.34
C THR A 236 17.78 6.22 -6.46
N LEU A 237 17.32 5.08 -5.95
CA LEU A 237 16.23 5.01 -4.99
C LEU A 237 16.77 4.72 -3.59
N PRO A 238 16.28 5.42 -2.54
CA PRO A 238 16.63 5.08 -1.17
C PRO A 238 16.07 3.70 -0.79
N ILE A 239 16.77 3.02 0.11
CA ILE A 239 16.38 1.71 0.64
C ILE A 239 15.90 1.86 2.09
N GLU A 240 14.69 1.37 2.36
CA GLU A 240 14.18 1.12 3.70
C GLU A 240 14.20 -0.38 3.99
N ARG A 241 14.50 -0.78 5.24
CA ARG A 241 14.53 -2.19 5.62
C ARG A 241 13.52 -2.50 6.72
N ILE A 242 12.75 -3.56 6.50
CA ILE A 242 11.74 -4.06 7.43
C ILE A 242 12.11 -5.49 7.77
N THR A 243 12.13 -5.78 9.06
CA THR A 243 12.39 -7.12 9.56
C THR A 243 11.18 -7.58 10.33
N ALA A 244 10.58 -8.67 9.88
CA ALA A 244 9.51 -9.38 10.59
C ALA A 244 10.12 -10.61 11.26
N ILE A 245 9.72 -10.88 12.50
CA ILE A 245 10.29 -11.96 13.32
C ILE A 245 9.36 -13.17 13.46
N GLN A 246 8.09 -13.02 13.08
CA GLN A 246 7.06 -14.05 13.23
C GLN A 246 5.89 -13.80 12.29
N TYR A 247 5.09 -14.84 12.07
CA TYR A 247 3.82 -14.77 11.37
C TYR A 247 2.68 -14.40 12.34
N HIS A 248 1.72 -13.65 11.83
CA HIS A 248 0.53 -13.18 12.54
C HIS A 248 -0.72 -13.88 12.00
N ASN A 249 -1.79 -13.93 12.80
CA ASN A 249 -3.03 -14.62 12.43
C ASN A 249 -3.66 -14.04 11.15
N ALA A 250 -3.90 -14.90 10.16
CA ALA A 250 -4.43 -14.52 8.85
C ALA A 250 -5.83 -13.87 8.91
N VAL A 251 -6.70 -14.29 9.83
CA VAL A 251 -8.04 -13.70 10.02
C VAL A 251 -7.91 -12.27 10.54
N MET A 252 -7.06 -12.07 11.53
CA MET A 252 -6.82 -10.74 12.10
C MET A 252 -6.15 -9.80 11.09
N LEU A 253 -5.17 -10.28 10.33
CA LEU A 253 -4.55 -9.51 9.24
C LEU A 253 -5.58 -9.12 8.17
N SER A 254 -6.46 -10.05 7.78
CA SER A 254 -7.53 -9.78 6.80
C SER A 254 -8.46 -8.65 7.25
N HIS A 255 -8.89 -8.66 8.52
CA HIS A 255 -9.68 -7.57 9.09
C HIS A 255 -8.89 -6.26 9.20
N TYR A 256 -7.63 -6.33 9.60
CA TYR A 256 -6.74 -5.17 9.70
C TYR A 256 -6.58 -4.46 8.35
N PHE A 257 -6.25 -5.21 7.29
CA PHE A 257 -6.08 -4.65 5.95
C PHE A 257 -7.39 -4.19 5.33
N SER A 258 -8.52 -4.83 5.67
CA SER A 258 -9.84 -4.30 5.31
C SER A 258 -10.09 -2.92 5.94
N GLY A 259 -9.71 -2.73 7.20
CA GLY A 259 -9.79 -1.43 7.86
C GLY A 259 -8.84 -0.38 7.26
N LEU A 260 -7.67 -0.83 6.81
CA LEU A 260 -6.64 0.03 6.21
C LEU A 260 -7.00 0.50 4.79
N HIS A 261 -7.62 -0.38 3.98
CA HIS A 261 -8.03 -0.11 2.61
C HIS A 261 -9.19 0.92 2.53
N GLU A 262 -10.02 1.03 3.56
CA GLU A 262 -11.24 1.83 3.54
C GLU A 262 -10.97 3.34 3.70
N LEU A 263 -11.37 4.13 2.68
CA LEU A 263 -11.35 5.60 2.73
C LEU A 263 -12.42 6.17 3.66
N ASN A 264 -13.50 5.41 3.90
CA ASN A 264 -14.58 5.83 4.79
C ASN A 264 -14.23 5.48 6.25
N ALA A 265 -14.12 6.50 7.11
CA ALA A 265 -13.75 6.33 8.51
C ALA A 265 -14.68 5.38 9.31
N MET A 266 -15.98 5.31 8.98
CA MET A 266 -16.89 4.36 9.63
C MET A 266 -16.54 2.91 9.27
N LYS A 267 -16.27 2.64 7.99
CA LYS A 267 -15.91 1.30 7.54
C LYS A 267 -14.52 0.88 8.00
N SER A 268 -13.57 1.82 7.97
CA SER A 268 -12.24 1.64 8.53
C SER A 268 -12.31 1.28 10.03
N PHE A 269 -13.15 1.98 10.79
CA PHE A 269 -13.42 1.64 12.19
C PHE A 269 -13.92 0.20 12.35
N VAL A 270 -14.88 -0.24 11.54
CA VAL A 270 -15.42 -1.61 11.62
C VAL A 270 -14.34 -2.65 11.32
N GLY A 271 -13.50 -2.42 10.30
CA GLY A 271 -12.39 -3.32 9.97
C GLY A 271 -11.43 -3.52 11.14
N PHE A 272 -10.98 -2.44 11.77
CA PHE A 272 -10.09 -2.52 12.94
C PHE A 272 -10.81 -3.05 14.20
N TYR A 273 -12.09 -2.73 14.38
CA TYR A 273 -12.87 -3.25 15.50
C TYR A 273 -13.03 -4.77 15.43
N ASN A 274 -13.23 -5.33 14.24
CA ASN A 274 -13.33 -6.78 14.04
C ASN A 274 -12.04 -7.52 14.44
N VAL A 275 -10.87 -6.86 14.39
CA VAL A 275 -9.62 -7.41 14.95
C VAL A 275 -9.73 -7.58 16.46
N LEU A 276 -10.32 -6.62 17.18
CA LEU A 276 -10.57 -6.74 18.62
C LEU A 276 -11.66 -7.77 18.93
N GLU A 277 -12.70 -7.83 18.10
CA GLU A 277 -13.83 -8.76 18.25
C GLU A 277 -13.38 -10.22 18.24
N TYR A 278 -12.30 -10.54 17.51
CA TYR A 278 -11.64 -11.85 17.53
C TYR A 278 -11.30 -12.34 18.95
N TYR A 279 -11.10 -11.44 19.91
CA TYR A 279 -10.76 -11.76 21.30
C TYR A 279 -11.92 -11.62 22.31
N PHE A 280 -13.15 -11.33 21.89
CA PHE A 280 -14.23 -11.00 22.82
C PHE A 280 -14.63 -12.14 23.76
N GLU A 281 -14.55 -13.38 23.30
CA GLU A 281 -14.79 -14.56 24.14
C GLU A 281 -13.51 -15.06 24.81
N GLU A 282 -12.37 -14.89 24.14
CA GLU A 282 -11.08 -15.44 24.56
C GLU A 282 -10.41 -14.60 25.65
N ALA A 283 -10.44 -13.27 25.56
CA ALA A 283 -9.81 -12.40 26.55
C ALA A 283 -10.42 -12.54 27.97
N PRO A 284 -11.76 -12.57 28.14
CA PRO A 284 -12.36 -12.86 29.46
C PRO A 284 -11.95 -14.22 30.01
N ARG A 285 -11.86 -15.25 29.15
CA ARG A 285 -11.44 -16.60 29.52
C ARG A 285 -10.00 -16.63 30.04
N LEU A 286 -9.08 -16.00 29.30
CA LEU A 286 -7.66 -15.89 29.68
C LEU A 286 -7.47 -15.10 30.98
N LEU A 287 -8.27 -14.05 31.18
CA LEU A 287 -8.23 -13.25 32.40
C LEU A 287 -9.03 -13.87 33.57
N GLN A 288 -9.76 -14.97 33.35
CA GLN A 288 -10.64 -15.59 34.36
C GLN A 288 -11.77 -14.67 34.87
N HIS A 289 -12.35 -13.86 33.98
CA HIS A 289 -13.46 -12.96 34.30
C HIS A 289 -14.74 -13.37 33.55
N ALA A 290 -15.90 -13.12 34.16
CA ALA A 290 -17.18 -13.29 33.49
C ALA A 290 -17.56 -11.99 32.76
N ALA A 291 -17.59 -12.03 31.43
CA ALA A 291 -17.98 -10.89 30.59
C ALA A 291 -19.25 -11.22 29.80
N LEU A 292 -20.42 -10.96 30.42
CA LEU A 292 -21.74 -11.29 29.85
C LEU A 292 -22.27 -10.24 28.86
N THR A 293 -21.57 -9.12 28.69
CA THR A 293 -21.97 -8.05 27.78
C THR A 293 -20.77 -7.62 26.95
N GLU A 294 -21.02 -7.16 25.74
CA GLU A 294 -19.99 -6.68 24.82
C GLU A 294 -19.10 -5.59 25.44
N ARG A 295 -19.67 -4.68 26.24
CA ARG A 295 -18.87 -3.68 26.99
C ARG A 295 -17.86 -4.33 27.92
N LEU A 296 -18.26 -5.36 28.67
CA LEU A 296 -17.36 -6.11 29.56
C LEU A 296 -16.33 -6.95 28.78
N GLN A 297 -16.70 -7.42 27.59
CA GLN A 297 -15.77 -8.11 26.69
C GLN A 297 -14.69 -7.14 26.19
N ILE A 298 -15.08 -5.94 25.75
CA ILE A 298 -14.15 -4.86 25.37
C ILE A 298 -13.24 -4.49 26.55
N GLU A 299 -13.79 -4.32 27.76
CA GLU A 299 -12.99 -4.07 28.97
C GLU A 299 -11.94 -5.17 29.19
N SER A 300 -12.31 -6.43 28.99
CA SER A 300 -11.41 -7.59 29.12
C SER A 300 -10.33 -7.60 28.03
N VAL A 301 -10.70 -7.28 26.79
CA VAL A 301 -9.74 -7.15 25.68
C VAL A 301 -8.74 -6.04 26.00
N LEU A 302 -9.19 -4.83 26.35
CA LEU A 302 -8.28 -3.74 26.70
C LEU A 302 -7.38 -4.10 27.89
N ALA A 303 -7.91 -4.84 28.88
CA ALA A 303 -7.13 -5.31 30.01
C ALA A 303 -6.03 -6.31 29.63
N LEU A 304 -6.27 -7.12 28.59
CA LEU A 304 -5.28 -8.05 28.04
C LEU A 304 -4.20 -7.34 27.19
N LEU A 305 -4.57 -6.26 26.51
CA LEU A 305 -3.73 -5.60 25.51
C LEU A 305 -2.84 -4.48 26.07
N VAL A 306 -3.38 -3.64 26.97
CA VAL A 306 -2.75 -2.37 27.34
C VAL A 306 -2.96 -2.02 28.81
N THR A 307 -2.02 -1.25 29.36
CA THR A 307 -2.14 -0.62 30.68
C THR A 307 -2.72 0.79 30.57
N ASP A 308 -3.13 1.36 31.71
CA ASP A 308 -3.57 2.77 31.75
C ASP A 308 -2.43 3.72 31.33
N THR A 309 -1.18 3.38 31.63
CA THR A 309 0.00 4.15 31.20
C THR A 309 0.18 4.11 29.68
N ASP A 310 0.02 2.95 29.04
CA ASP A 310 0.15 2.82 27.59
C ASP A 310 -0.89 3.69 26.86
N ILE A 311 -2.13 3.70 27.37
CA ILE A 311 -3.21 4.54 26.84
C ILE A 311 -2.83 6.01 26.96
N GLN A 312 -2.36 6.46 28.13
CA GLN A 312 -1.98 7.87 28.32
C GLN A 312 -0.83 8.30 27.40
N ILE A 313 0.19 7.44 27.22
CA ILE A 313 1.29 7.69 26.28
C ILE A 313 0.76 7.81 24.84
N PHE A 314 -0.10 6.90 24.42
CA PHE A 314 -0.69 6.93 23.09
C PHE A 314 -1.57 8.17 22.87
N LEU A 315 -2.42 8.53 23.82
CA LEU A 315 -3.26 9.72 23.71
C LEU A 315 -2.42 11.00 23.56
N GLN A 316 -1.26 11.07 24.22
CA GLN A 316 -0.34 12.21 24.08
C GLN A 316 0.35 12.28 22.72
N SER A 317 0.54 11.14 22.03
CA SER A 317 1.13 11.10 20.69
C SER A 317 0.15 11.46 19.57
N LEU A 318 -1.16 11.47 19.86
CA LEU A 318 -2.18 11.87 18.88
C LEU A 318 -2.06 13.35 18.47
N PRO A 319 -2.42 13.67 17.20
CA PRO A 319 -2.52 15.05 16.74
C PRO A 319 -3.39 15.90 17.68
N PRO A 320 -3.05 17.17 17.93
CA PRO A 320 -3.82 18.05 18.81
C PRO A 320 -5.31 18.15 18.44
N ALA A 321 -5.62 18.11 17.14
CA ALA A 321 -6.99 18.11 16.65
C ALA A 321 -7.76 16.87 17.10
N SER A 322 -7.14 15.68 17.02
CA SER A 322 -7.78 14.43 17.45
C SER A 322 -8.02 14.39 18.95
N ARG A 323 -7.05 14.84 19.77
CA ARG A 323 -7.23 14.96 21.23
C ARG A 323 -8.40 15.87 21.60
N LYS A 324 -8.46 17.06 20.98
CA LYS A 324 -9.54 18.01 21.22
C LYS A 324 -10.93 17.42 20.92
N VAL A 325 -11.03 16.57 19.90
CA VAL A 325 -12.27 15.85 19.58
C VAL A 325 -12.62 14.85 20.67
N MET A 326 -11.64 14.14 21.24
CA MET A 326 -11.88 13.20 22.35
C MET A 326 -12.34 13.90 23.63
N ASP A 327 -11.86 15.12 23.89
CA ASP A 327 -12.19 15.91 25.08
C ASP A 327 -13.60 16.57 25.01
N CYS A 328 -14.30 16.44 23.89
CA CYS A 328 -15.62 17.02 23.67
C CYS A 328 -16.67 15.93 23.43
N ASP A 329 -17.93 16.22 23.75
CA ASP A 329 -19.06 15.36 23.39
C ASP A 329 -19.13 15.23 21.86
N LEU A 330 -19.15 13.98 21.37
CA LEU A 330 -19.21 13.71 19.93
C LEU A 330 -20.63 13.96 19.42
N SER A 331 -20.74 14.90 18.48
CA SER A 331 -21.98 15.13 17.75
C SER A 331 -22.24 13.99 16.77
N THR A 332 -23.45 13.43 16.78
CA THR A 332 -23.85 12.34 15.89
C THR A 332 -24.94 12.78 14.92
N SER A 333 -25.19 12.00 13.86
CA SER A 333 -26.19 12.32 12.84
C SER A 333 -27.62 12.35 13.40
N SER A 334 -27.89 11.65 14.50
CA SER A 334 -29.19 11.64 15.18
C SER A 334 -29.38 12.76 16.21
N SER A 335 -28.41 13.68 16.35
CA SER A 335 -28.37 14.72 17.39
C SER A 335 -28.27 14.20 18.84
N VAL A 336 -28.07 12.89 19.02
CA VAL A 336 -27.80 12.29 20.34
C VAL A 336 -26.29 12.23 20.53
N SER A 337 -25.73 13.03 21.43
CA SER A 337 -24.29 13.07 21.64
C SER A 337 -23.75 11.83 22.36
N ILE A 338 -22.53 11.43 22.01
CA ILE A 338 -21.72 10.46 22.78
C ILE A 338 -20.85 11.27 23.74
N ALA A 339 -20.87 10.94 25.02
CA ALA A 339 -20.15 11.71 26.03
C ALA A 339 -18.63 11.69 25.80
N ALA A 340 -17.97 12.83 26.05
CA ALA A 340 -16.53 13.00 25.94
C ALA A 340 -15.74 11.92 26.69
N PHE A 341 -14.53 11.63 26.20
CA PHE A 341 -13.61 10.71 26.87
C PHE A 341 -13.04 11.35 28.13
N ASN A 342 -13.27 10.76 29.31
CA ASN A 342 -12.78 11.30 30.58
C ASN A 342 -11.51 10.60 31.08
N ALA A 343 -10.35 11.07 30.62
CA ALA A 343 -9.04 10.56 31.05
C ALA A 343 -8.76 10.71 32.56
N SER A 344 -9.50 11.57 33.27
CA SER A 344 -9.28 11.92 34.67
C SER A 344 -10.10 11.07 35.66
N ALA A 345 -10.93 10.14 35.17
CA ALA A 345 -11.81 9.30 35.98
C ALA A 345 -11.08 8.21 36.82
N GLY A 346 -9.74 8.17 36.80
CA GLY A 346 -8.93 7.20 37.56
C GLY A 346 -8.84 5.80 36.93
N GLU A 347 -9.76 5.45 36.02
CA GLU A 347 -9.81 4.16 35.31
C GLU A 347 -9.83 4.36 33.78
N THR A 348 -8.73 4.91 33.24
CA THR A 348 -8.59 5.29 31.81
C THR A 348 -9.02 4.17 30.86
N ARG A 349 -8.65 2.92 31.17
CA ARG A 349 -9.01 1.74 30.38
C ARG A 349 -10.50 1.42 30.36
N LYS A 350 -11.20 1.51 31.51
CA LYS A 350 -12.65 1.30 31.54
C LYS A 350 -13.38 2.41 30.79
N GLU A 351 -12.87 3.63 30.91
CA GLU A 351 -13.40 4.76 30.16
C GLU A 351 -13.20 4.58 28.64
N LEU A 352 -12.04 4.07 28.21
CA LEU A 352 -11.80 3.78 26.79
C LEU A 352 -12.73 2.67 26.29
N ALA A 353 -12.97 1.63 27.09
CA ALA A 353 -13.91 0.57 26.75
C ALA A 353 -15.36 1.08 26.62
N ARG A 354 -15.81 1.94 27.55
CA ARG A 354 -17.11 2.62 27.46
C ARG A 354 -17.21 3.38 26.14
N TRP A 355 -16.20 4.20 25.84
CA TRP A 355 -16.22 5.06 24.67
C TRP A 355 -16.21 4.27 23.36
N LEU A 356 -15.37 3.24 23.26
CA LEU A 356 -15.34 2.29 22.15
C LEU A 356 -16.70 1.62 21.92
N TYR A 357 -17.34 1.15 22.99
CA TYR A 357 -18.65 0.51 22.92
C TYR A 357 -19.74 1.48 22.42
N GLU A 358 -19.76 2.71 22.92
CA GLU A 358 -20.73 3.73 22.48
C GLU A 358 -20.53 4.13 21.02
N ILE A 359 -19.28 4.37 20.60
CA ILE A 359 -18.94 4.66 19.19
C ILE A 359 -19.34 3.47 18.31
N ARG A 360 -18.98 2.24 18.70
CA ARG A 360 -19.35 1.05 17.94
C ARG A 360 -20.87 0.92 17.80
N CYS A 361 -21.62 1.13 18.87
CA CYS A 361 -23.09 1.11 18.82
C CYS A 361 -23.61 2.14 17.79
N ALA A 362 -23.03 3.33 17.75
CA ALA A 362 -23.43 4.39 16.83
C ALA A 362 -22.99 4.15 15.38
N VAL A 363 -21.90 3.41 15.15
CA VAL A 363 -21.40 3.05 13.82
C VAL A 363 -22.15 1.85 13.23
N ILE A 364 -22.39 0.80 14.02
CA ILE A 364 -22.90 -0.49 13.54
C ILE A 364 -24.42 -0.57 13.55
N HIS A 365 -25.10 0.05 14.52
CA HIS A 365 -26.54 -0.05 14.60
C HIS A 365 -27.24 0.97 13.70
N SER A 366 -27.99 0.48 12.72
CA SER A 366 -28.89 1.26 11.88
C SER A 366 -30.20 1.68 12.58
N LYS A 367 -30.41 1.24 13.83
CA LYS A 367 -31.63 1.52 14.59
C LYS A 367 -31.62 2.97 15.05
N LYS A 368 -32.62 3.75 14.61
CA LYS A 368 -32.84 5.13 15.05
C LYS A 368 -33.30 5.24 16.50
N THR A 369 -33.91 4.17 17.04
CA THR A 369 -34.38 4.13 18.42
C THR A 369 -34.12 2.77 19.08
N ARG A 370 -33.93 2.77 20.40
CA ARG A 370 -33.86 1.57 21.24
C ARG A 370 -34.81 1.73 22.40
N LYS A 371 -35.77 0.80 22.53
CA LYS A 371 -36.86 0.86 23.53
C LYS A 371 -37.62 2.22 23.51
N GLY A 372 -37.78 2.81 22.33
CA GLY A 372 -38.50 4.08 22.14
C GLY A 372 -37.67 5.35 22.35
N ALA A 373 -36.43 5.25 22.84
CA ALA A 373 -35.52 6.40 22.98
C ALA A 373 -34.65 6.55 21.73
N PRO A 374 -34.39 7.79 21.25
CA PRO A 374 -33.39 8.06 20.22
C PRO A 374 -32.01 7.52 20.61
N THR A 375 -31.28 6.99 19.64
CA THR A 375 -29.91 6.49 19.85
C THR A 375 -28.92 7.27 19.00
N ALA A 376 -27.70 7.42 19.51
CA ALA A 376 -26.56 7.93 18.76
C ALA A 376 -26.34 7.09 17.50
N THR A 377 -26.24 7.73 16.34
CA THR A 377 -25.96 7.05 15.05
C THR A 377 -25.10 7.93 14.17
N PHE A 378 -24.13 7.33 13.49
CA PHE A 378 -23.39 7.99 12.41
C PHE A 378 -23.96 7.54 11.06
N GLU A 379 -24.44 8.50 10.27
CA GLU A 379 -24.88 8.24 8.90
C GLU A 379 -23.72 8.46 7.92
N PRO A 380 -23.53 7.58 6.92
CA PRO A 380 -22.48 7.75 5.92
C PRO A 380 -22.53 9.12 5.23
N TYR A 381 -21.36 9.63 4.84
CA TYR A 381 -21.19 10.90 4.09
C TYR A 381 -21.66 12.16 4.81
N THR A 382 -21.92 12.09 6.12
CA THR A 382 -22.25 13.25 6.95
C THR A 382 -21.01 13.83 7.64
N PRO A 383 -21.00 15.14 7.99
CA PRO A 383 -19.92 15.73 8.79
C PRO A 383 -19.72 15.02 10.15
N ALA A 384 -20.80 14.50 10.74
CA ALA A 384 -20.73 13.73 11.97
C ALA A 384 -19.90 12.45 11.80
N ALA A 385 -20.06 11.74 10.67
CA ALA A 385 -19.26 10.55 10.37
C ALA A 385 -17.77 10.88 10.11
N GLN A 386 -17.46 12.06 9.59
CA GLN A 386 -16.07 12.48 9.38
C GLN A 386 -15.29 12.63 10.69
N ILE A 387 -15.97 12.91 11.81
CA ILE A 387 -15.35 13.00 13.14
C ILE A 387 -14.63 11.69 13.50
N LEU A 388 -15.13 10.54 13.02
CA LEU A 388 -14.52 9.23 13.27
C LEU A 388 -13.11 9.10 12.72
N SER A 389 -12.71 9.90 11.73
CA SER A 389 -11.33 9.93 11.22
C SER A 389 -10.32 10.30 12.31
N HIS A 390 -10.73 11.09 13.31
CA HIS A 390 -9.90 11.40 14.48
C HIS A 390 -9.75 10.22 15.45
N PHE A 391 -10.67 9.26 15.39
CA PHE A 391 -10.68 8.08 16.24
C PHE A 391 -10.08 6.84 15.59
N VAL A 392 -10.09 6.74 14.25
CA VAL A 392 -9.47 5.64 13.49
C VAL A 392 -8.04 5.31 13.95
N PRO A 393 -7.16 6.29 14.23
CA PRO A 393 -5.81 6.01 14.76
C PRO A 393 -5.83 5.21 16.06
N THR A 394 -6.79 5.47 16.95
CA THR A 394 -6.91 4.80 18.25
C THR A 394 -7.32 3.34 18.09
N ILE A 395 -8.36 3.07 17.30
CA ILE A 395 -8.80 1.68 17.07
C ILE A 395 -7.76 0.90 16.26
N ARG A 396 -7.06 1.53 15.30
CA ARG A 396 -5.95 0.91 14.57
C ARG A 396 -4.80 0.55 15.50
N TRP A 397 -4.42 1.42 16.42
CA TRP A 397 -3.40 1.14 17.42
C TRP A 397 -3.77 -0.06 18.31
N LEU A 398 -5.02 -0.12 18.77
CA LEU A 398 -5.52 -1.27 19.54
C LEU A 398 -5.53 -2.55 18.70
N ALA A 399 -5.91 -2.49 17.42
CA ALA A 399 -5.86 -3.63 16.51
C ALA A 399 -4.42 -4.15 16.33
N VAL A 400 -3.44 -3.26 16.18
CA VAL A 400 -2.01 -3.63 16.18
C VAL A 400 -1.64 -4.35 17.48
N LYS A 401 -2.00 -3.79 18.64
CA LYS A 401 -1.72 -4.41 19.95
C LYS A 401 -2.38 -5.78 20.09
N CYS A 402 -3.57 -5.95 19.52
CA CYS A 402 -4.30 -7.21 19.52
C CYS A 402 -3.59 -8.28 18.71
N ILE A 403 -3.14 -7.96 17.49
CA ILE A 403 -2.36 -8.86 16.63
C ILE A 403 -1.02 -9.23 17.28
N GLU A 404 -0.30 -8.25 17.83
CA GLU A 404 0.96 -8.50 18.53
C GLU A 404 0.77 -9.39 19.76
N LYS A 405 -0.34 -9.22 20.48
CA LYS A 405 -0.68 -10.06 21.63
C LYS A 405 -1.03 -11.48 21.22
N ASP A 406 -1.78 -11.65 20.13
CA ASP A 406 -2.11 -12.98 19.60
C ASP A 406 -0.86 -13.75 19.22
N ALA A 407 0.03 -13.14 18.44
CA ALA A 407 1.24 -13.82 18.01
C ALA A 407 2.18 -14.18 19.20
N ALA A 408 2.13 -13.43 20.30
CA ALA A 408 2.84 -13.78 21.54
C ALA A 408 2.19 -14.95 22.32
N LEU A 409 0.87 -15.10 22.25
CA LEU A 409 0.12 -16.17 22.92
C LEU A 409 0.05 -17.46 22.07
N ASN A 410 -0.02 -17.29 20.76
CA ASN A 410 -0.25 -18.32 19.76
C ASN A 410 0.80 -18.23 18.64
N PRO A 411 2.08 -18.57 18.89
CA PRO A 411 3.12 -18.47 17.86
C PRO A 411 2.81 -19.37 16.66
N ILE A 412 2.75 -18.78 15.47
CA ILE A 412 2.47 -19.51 14.23
C ILE A 412 3.76 -20.06 13.64
N THR A 413 3.73 -21.34 13.25
CA THR A 413 4.83 -21.98 12.50
C THR A 413 4.62 -21.72 11.00
N PRO A 414 5.66 -21.33 10.23
CA PRO A 414 5.49 -20.91 8.84
C PRO A 414 4.95 -22.03 7.92
N PRO A 415 4.10 -21.71 6.92
CA PRO A 415 3.87 -22.62 5.80
C PRO A 415 5.19 -22.84 5.04
N GLY A 416 5.47 -24.10 4.68
CA GLY A 416 6.69 -24.49 3.97
C GLY A 416 7.96 -24.68 4.82
N SER A 417 7.85 -24.60 6.16
CA SER A 417 8.96 -25.00 7.05
C SER A 417 9.10 -26.53 7.09
N LYS A 418 9.90 -27.09 6.16
CA LYS A 418 10.49 -28.42 6.31
C LYS A 418 11.94 -28.30 6.77
#